data_AF-A0A6A9SQR8-F1
#
_entry.id   AF-A0A6A9SQR8-F1
#
_cell.length_a   1.000
_cell.length_b   1.000
_cell.length_c   1.000
_cell.angle_alpha   90.00
_cell.angle_beta   90.00
_cell.angle_gamma   90.00
#
_symmetry.space_group_name_H-M   'P 1'
#
loop_
_entity.id
_entity.type
_entity.pdbx_description
1 polymer ?
#
loop_
_entity_poly.entity_id
_entity_poly.type
_entity_poly.pdbx_seq_one_letter_code
_entity_poly.pdbx_strand_id
1 'polypeptide(L)'
;MYRWGHVGAALLAYAPLGAVLTVRGDPTLAAVGFAVAIATATLPDADELLPIDHRGPTHTVWFLLVCSAVGVAVGVAVGSGFGRTLAFGVVLGTAVAVSLGSHLLADSITPMGVRPFAPLSGWHHSFDLTPAANPPSERGAAVCGQRRRASLAGLPRPVSALLPRTPPTTTA
;
A
#
# COMPACT_ATOMS: atom_id res chain seq x y z
N MET A 1 2.05 -5.52 7.22
CA MET A 1 2.99 -6.07 8.24
C MET A 1 2.69 -5.38 9.58
N TYR A 2 3.36 -5.69 10.70
CA TYR A 2 3.19 -4.86 11.90
C TYR A 2 3.99 -3.55 11.79
N ARG A 3 3.56 -2.51 12.52
CA ARG A 3 4.17 -1.16 12.58
C ARG A 3 5.69 -1.15 12.50
N TRP A 4 6.37 -1.94 13.33
CA TRP A 4 7.84 -1.96 13.38
C TRP A 4 8.50 -2.53 12.12
N GLY A 5 7.82 -3.45 11.43
CA GLY A 5 8.25 -3.94 10.13
C GLY A 5 8.25 -2.84 9.08
N HIS A 6 7.21 -2.00 9.05
CA HIS A 6 7.14 -0.86 8.14
C HIS A 6 8.15 0.24 8.47
N VAL A 7 8.37 0.54 9.76
CA VAL A 7 9.43 1.46 10.20
C VAL A 7 10.80 0.95 9.79
N GLY A 8 11.08 -0.34 9.99
CA GLY A 8 12.33 -0.97 9.56
C GLY A 8 12.53 -0.91 8.06
N ALA A 9 11.49 -1.20 7.27
CA ALA A 9 11.53 -1.09 5.81
C ALA A 9 11.80 0.35 5.34
N ALA A 10 11.16 1.34 5.96
CA ALA A 10 11.36 2.75 5.64
C ALA A 10 12.80 3.21 5.95
N LEU A 11 13.32 2.84 7.12
CA LEU A 11 14.70 3.13 7.51
C LEU A 11 15.71 2.49 6.55
N LEU A 12 15.52 1.21 6.22
CA LEU A 12 16.39 0.50 5.29
C LEU A 12 16.38 1.14 3.90
N ALA A 13 15.20 1.50 3.40
CA ALA A 13 15.04 2.11 2.09
C ALA A 13 15.62 3.54 2.03
N TYR A 14 15.51 4.32 3.11
CA TYR A 14 16.05 5.69 3.17
C TYR A 14 17.56 5.73 3.47
N ALA A 15 18.13 4.68 4.06
CA ALA A 15 19.52 4.65 4.52
C ALA A 15 20.55 5.10 3.46
N PRO A 16 20.48 4.64 2.19
CA PRO A 16 21.40 5.08 1.15
C PRO A 16 21.36 6.59 0.89
N LEU A 17 20.17 7.20 0.93
CA LEU A 17 20.00 8.65 0.73
C LEU A 17 20.58 9.44 1.90
N GLY A 18 20.30 9.00 3.13
CA GLY A 18 20.86 9.58 4.34
C GLY A 18 22.40 9.51 4.37
N ALA A 19 22.97 8.39 3.93
CA ALA A 19 24.42 8.23 3.81
C ALA A 19 25.03 9.21 2.79
N VAL A 20 24.41 9.36 1.61
CA VAL A 20 24.86 10.32 0.59
C VAL A 20 24.83 11.75 1.10
N LEU A 21 23.76 12.15 1.79
CA LEU A 21 23.65 13.49 2.39
C LEU A 21 24.72 13.72 3.46
N THR A 22 24.98 12.71 4.30
CA THR A 22 26.00 12.77 5.34
C THR A 22 27.41 12.93 4.75
N VAL A 23 27.76 12.13 3.74
CA VAL A 23 29.08 12.19 3.06
C VAL A 23 29.26 13.53 2.34
N ARG A 24 28.19 14.17 1.87
CA ARG A 24 28.22 15.50 1.26
C ARG A 24 28.24 16.66 2.27
N GLY A 25 28.34 16.35 3.57
CA GLY A 25 28.48 17.36 4.62
C GLY A 25 27.16 17.91 5.16
N ASP A 26 26.04 17.20 4.93
CA ASP A 26 24.70 17.64 5.33
C ASP A 26 23.99 16.65 6.29
N PRO A 27 24.62 16.28 7.42
CA PRO A 27 24.07 15.30 8.36
C PRO A 27 22.74 15.75 8.96
N THR A 28 22.48 17.06 9.07
CA THR A 28 21.21 17.59 9.56
C THR A 28 20.06 17.26 8.60
N LEU A 29 20.23 17.48 7.30
CA LEU A 29 19.21 17.09 6.33
C LEU A 29 19.03 15.57 6.27
N ALA A 30 20.11 14.80 6.41
CA ALA A 30 20.02 13.35 6.52
C ALA A 30 19.12 12.93 7.70
N ALA A 31 19.38 13.48 8.89
CA ALA A 31 18.61 13.19 10.10
C ALA A 31 17.14 13.63 9.99
N VAL A 32 16.87 14.80 9.42
CA VAL A 32 15.50 15.28 9.16
C VAL A 32 14.77 14.31 8.23
N GLY A 33 15.40 13.87 7.15
CA GLY A 33 14.79 12.90 6.24
C GLY A 33 14.51 11.55 6.90
N PHE A 34 15.41 11.05 7.76
CA PHE A 34 15.12 9.85 8.56
C PHE A 34 13.94 10.05 9.51
N ALA A 35 13.86 11.19 10.20
CA ALA A 35 12.74 11.49 11.10
C ALA A 35 11.41 11.51 10.34
N VAL A 36 11.38 12.09 9.15
CA VAL A 36 10.22 12.11 8.26
C VAL A 36 9.88 10.69 7.80
N ALA A 37 10.87 9.91 7.35
CA ALA A 37 10.66 8.54 6.91
C ALA A 37 10.05 7.65 8.01
N ILE A 38 10.50 7.81 9.26
CA ILE A 38 9.91 7.13 10.44
C ILE A 38 8.48 7.61 10.67
N ALA A 39 8.25 8.91 10.68
CA ALA A 39 6.95 9.51 10.98
C ALA A 39 5.86 9.08 9.98
N THR A 40 6.22 8.87 8.72
CA THR A 40 5.27 8.48 7.68
C THR A 40 5.18 6.98 7.41
N ALA A 41 6.01 6.17 8.07
CA ALA A 41 6.15 4.74 7.76
C ALA A 41 4.85 3.93 7.88
N THR A 42 3.95 4.33 8.77
CA THR A 42 2.63 3.68 8.97
C THR A 42 1.48 4.60 8.59
N LEU A 43 1.73 5.62 7.77
CA LEU A 43 0.68 6.52 7.33
C LEU A 43 -0.43 5.80 6.52
N PRO A 44 -0.12 4.82 5.64
CA PRO A 44 -1.17 4.08 4.95
C PRO A 44 -2.11 3.31 5.89
N ASP A 45 -1.56 2.68 6.94
CA ASP A 45 -2.29 1.91 7.97
C ASP A 45 -3.19 2.78 8.86
N ALA A 46 -3.10 4.11 8.78
CA ALA A 46 -4.04 4.97 9.49
C ALA A 46 -5.49 4.78 8.98
N ASP A 47 -5.67 4.11 7.84
CA ASP A 47 -6.97 3.66 7.35
C ASP A 47 -7.70 2.69 8.28
N GLU A 48 -6.99 1.94 9.12
CA GLU A 48 -7.58 1.06 10.14
C GLU A 48 -8.43 1.82 11.17
N LEU A 49 -8.20 3.14 11.30
CA LEU A 49 -8.95 4.03 12.19
C LEU A 49 -10.13 4.71 11.49
N LEU A 50 -10.31 4.49 10.20
CA LEU A 50 -11.30 5.15 9.35
C LEU A 50 -12.37 4.15 8.88
N PRO A 51 -13.59 4.61 8.56
CA PRO A 51 -14.64 3.74 8.01
C PRO A 51 -14.42 3.46 6.51
N ILE A 52 -13.22 3.00 6.15
CA ILE A 52 -12.83 2.62 4.79
C ILE A 52 -12.14 1.26 4.81
N ASP A 53 -12.13 0.57 3.66
CA ASP A 53 -11.45 -0.71 3.56
C ASP A 53 -9.94 -0.54 3.72
N HIS A 54 -9.33 -1.31 4.64
CA HIS A 54 -7.88 -1.42 4.76
C HIS A 54 -7.29 -1.95 3.45
N ARG A 55 -6.17 -1.37 3.02
CA ARG A 55 -5.55 -1.59 1.69
C ARG A 55 -6.38 -1.13 0.50
N GLY A 56 -7.28 -0.18 0.74
CA GLY A 56 -7.97 0.57 -0.28
C GLY A 56 -7.14 1.77 -0.78
N PRO A 57 -7.67 3.01 -0.72
CA PRO A 57 -7.08 4.17 -1.37
C PRO A 57 -5.71 4.58 -0.82
N THR A 58 -5.44 4.33 0.46
CA THR A 58 -4.18 4.63 1.16
C THR A 58 -3.01 3.74 0.70
N HIS A 59 -3.29 2.55 0.17
CA HIS A 59 -2.28 1.60 -0.28
C HIS A 59 -2.12 1.62 -1.81
N THR A 60 -2.08 2.83 -2.36
CA THR A 60 -1.95 3.08 -3.80
C THR A 60 -0.75 3.96 -4.12
N VAL A 61 -0.27 3.89 -5.37
CA VAL A 61 0.75 4.81 -5.87
C VAL A 61 0.26 6.26 -5.86
N TRP A 62 -1.05 6.48 -5.98
CA TRP A 62 -1.64 7.82 -5.96
C TRP A 62 -1.53 8.46 -4.58
N PHE A 63 -1.86 7.71 -3.53
CA PHE A 63 -1.71 8.17 -2.16
C PHE A 63 -0.25 8.52 -1.85
N LEU A 64 0.69 7.64 -2.25
CA LEU A 64 2.12 7.90 -2.17
C LEU A 64 2.52 9.21 -2.86
N LEU A 65 2.08 9.41 -4.11
CA LEU A 65 2.43 10.60 -4.90
C LEU A 65 1.87 11.88 -4.28
N VAL A 66 0.62 11.85 -3.81
CA VAL A 66 0.00 13.00 -3.13
C VAL A 66 0.72 13.31 -1.83
N CYS A 67 0.98 12.33 -0.97
CA CYS A 67 1.72 12.53 0.27
C CYS A 67 3.14 13.01 0.02
N SER A 68 3.82 12.51 -1.01
CA SER A 68 5.15 12.99 -1.40
C SER A 68 5.11 14.44 -1.86
N ALA A 69 4.13 14.83 -2.68
CA ALA A 69 3.95 16.21 -3.11
C ALA A 69 3.66 17.15 -1.92
N VAL A 70 2.85 16.71 -0.95
CA VAL A 70 2.65 17.43 0.32
C VAL A 70 3.97 17.55 1.09
N GLY A 71 4.76 16.47 1.15
CA GLY A 71 6.11 16.49 1.75
C GLY A 71 7.02 17.53 1.09
N VAL A 72 7.01 17.63 -0.24
CA VAL A 72 7.74 18.68 -0.97
C VAL A 72 7.25 20.06 -0.56
N ALA A 73 5.94 20.30 -0.55
CA ALA A 73 5.36 21.60 -0.20
C ALA A 73 5.74 22.02 1.24
N VAL A 74 5.66 21.09 2.20
CA VAL A 74 6.09 21.31 3.58
C VAL A 74 7.58 21.62 3.63
N GLY A 75 8.41 20.86 2.92
CA GLY A 75 9.85 21.10 2.86
C GLY A 75 10.22 22.44 2.22
N VAL A 76 9.52 22.86 1.18
CA VAL A 76 9.68 24.20 0.59
C VAL A 76 9.35 25.28 1.61
N ALA A 77 8.22 25.15 2.31
CA ALA A 77 7.81 26.12 3.32
C ALA A 77 8.83 26.22 4.46
N VAL A 78 9.21 25.08 5.07
CA VAL A 78 10.21 25.03 6.15
C VAL A 78 11.57 25.53 5.66
N GLY A 79 12.02 25.06 4.50
CA GLY A 79 13.33 25.40 3.94
C GLY A 79 13.49 26.88 3.63
N SER A 80 12.40 27.59 3.31
CA SER A 80 12.42 29.02 3.05
C SER A 80 12.91 29.83 4.27
N GLY A 81 12.53 29.41 5.49
CA GLY A 81 12.99 30.01 6.74
C GLY A 81 14.50 29.85 7.00
N PHE A 82 15.14 28.88 6.34
CA PHE A 82 16.58 28.60 6.47
C PHE A 82 17.38 29.00 5.22
N GLY A 83 16.76 29.60 4.20
CA GLY A 83 17.41 29.88 2.91
C GLY A 83 17.77 28.62 2.10
N ARG A 84 17.11 27.49 2.38
CA ARG A 84 17.43 26.15 1.84
C ARG A 84 16.20 25.47 1.22
N THR A 85 15.32 26.27 0.62
CA THR A 85 14.01 25.87 0.07
C THR A 85 14.05 24.58 -0.75
N LEU A 86 14.92 24.52 -1.77
CA LEU A 86 14.99 23.37 -2.66
C LEU A 86 15.49 22.11 -1.94
N ALA A 87 16.50 22.25 -1.07
CA ALA A 87 17.10 21.12 -0.38
C ALA A 87 16.09 20.45 0.57
N PHE A 88 15.37 21.24 1.38
CA PHE A 88 14.33 20.71 2.25
C PHE A 88 13.15 20.13 1.46
N GLY A 89 12.70 20.81 0.39
CA GLY A 89 11.63 20.32 -0.46
C GLY A 89 11.95 18.95 -1.06
N VAL A 90 13.14 18.80 -1.63
CA VAL A 90 13.60 17.51 -2.19
C VAL A 90 13.71 16.45 -1.11
N VAL A 91 14.37 16.76 0.03
CA VAL A 91 14.60 15.77 1.10
C VAL A 91 13.29 15.29 1.73
N LEU A 92 12.36 16.18 2.07
CA LEU A 92 11.09 15.78 2.68
C LEU A 92 10.23 15.00 1.69
N GLY A 93 10.10 15.47 0.45
CA GLY A 93 9.34 14.78 -0.58
C GLY A 93 9.86 13.37 -0.88
N THR A 94 11.20 13.24 -0.99
CA THR A 94 11.84 11.94 -1.23
C THR A 94 11.77 11.02 -0.01
N ALA A 95 11.93 11.54 1.22
CA ALA A 95 11.77 10.75 2.43
C ALA A 95 10.36 10.15 2.54
N VAL A 96 9.32 10.94 2.28
CA VAL A 96 7.92 10.45 2.24
C VAL A 96 7.74 9.43 1.12
N ALA A 97 8.20 9.72 -0.10
CA ALA A 97 8.06 8.79 -1.23
C ALA A 97 8.71 7.43 -0.96
N VAL A 98 9.94 7.44 -0.43
CA VAL A 98 10.70 6.23 -0.09
C VAL A 98 10.04 5.48 1.06
N SER A 99 9.60 6.18 2.09
CA SER A 99 8.89 5.59 3.23
C SER A 99 7.61 4.87 2.80
N LEU A 100 6.71 5.57 2.09
CA LEU A 100 5.45 4.98 1.61
C LEU A 100 5.68 3.94 0.52
N GLY A 101 6.70 4.12 -0.33
CA GLY A 101 7.08 3.11 -1.33
C GLY A 101 7.56 1.82 -0.67
N SER A 102 8.38 1.93 0.38
CA SER A 102 8.82 0.78 1.17
C SER A 102 7.65 0.10 1.87
N HIS A 103 6.64 0.85 2.29
CA HIS A 103 5.41 0.32 2.88
C HIS A 103 4.63 -0.52 1.87
N LEU A 104 4.37 0.00 0.66
CA LEU A 104 3.68 -0.74 -0.40
C LEU A 104 4.44 -1.99 -0.81
N LEU A 105 5.77 -1.90 -0.92
CA LEU A 105 6.62 -3.06 -1.21
C LEU A 105 6.57 -4.09 -0.07
N ALA A 106 6.66 -3.64 1.18
CA ALA A 106 6.54 -4.49 2.36
C ALA A 106 5.17 -5.19 2.44
N ASP A 107 4.09 -4.56 2.01
CA ASP A 107 2.80 -5.25 1.92
C ASP A 107 2.69 -6.17 0.71
N SER A 108 3.35 -5.85 -0.40
CA SER A 108 3.39 -6.73 -1.56
C SER A 108 4.11 -8.06 -1.28
N ILE A 109 5.02 -8.13 -0.30
CA ILE A 109 5.65 -9.41 0.07
C ILE A 109 4.76 -10.30 0.95
N THR A 110 3.68 -9.75 1.52
CA THR A 110 2.73 -10.50 2.35
C THR A 110 1.62 -11.13 1.49
N PRO A 111 1.03 -12.27 1.90
CA PRO A 111 -0.05 -12.93 1.17
C PRO A 111 -1.21 -11.99 0.80
N MET A 112 -1.59 -11.09 1.72
CA MET A 112 -2.70 -10.14 1.54
C MET A 112 -2.45 -9.17 0.36
N GLY A 113 -1.19 -8.82 0.07
CA GLY A 113 -0.79 -8.02 -1.09
C GLY A 113 -1.37 -6.60 -1.11
N VAL A 114 -1.28 -5.94 -2.27
CA VAL A 114 -1.75 -4.56 -2.51
C VAL A 114 -2.41 -4.43 -3.89
N ARG A 115 -3.17 -3.35 -4.09
CA ARG A 115 -3.70 -2.94 -5.41
C ARG A 115 -3.16 -1.56 -5.79
N PRO A 116 -1.90 -1.46 -6.25
CA PRO A 116 -1.20 -0.18 -6.32
C PRO A 116 -1.87 0.86 -7.22
N PHE A 117 -2.58 0.40 -8.24
CA PHE A 117 -3.19 1.25 -9.28
C PHE A 117 -4.71 1.40 -9.14
N ALA A 118 -5.30 0.96 -8.04
CA ALA A 118 -6.72 1.22 -7.77
C ALA A 118 -6.99 2.74 -7.70
N PRO A 119 -8.16 3.24 -8.16
CA PRO A 119 -9.26 2.50 -8.77
C PRO A 119 -9.11 2.29 -10.30
N LEU A 120 -8.06 2.83 -10.93
CA LEU A 120 -7.87 2.76 -12.38
C LEU A 120 -7.61 1.33 -12.88
N SER A 121 -7.03 0.49 -12.04
CA SER A 121 -6.83 -0.93 -12.32
C SER A 121 -7.11 -1.78 -11.08
N GLY A 122 -7.82 -2.89 -11.28
CA GLY A 122 -8.04 -3.91 -10.26
C GLY A 122 -6.88 -4.90 -10.09
N TRP A 123 -5.71 -4.62 -10.69
CA TRP A 123 -4.54 -5.48 -10.56
C TRP A 123 -4.11 -5.60 -9.10
N HIS A 124 -4.00 -6.84 -8.65
CA HIS A 124 -3.56 -7.20 -7.30
C HIS A 124 -2.16 -7.80 -7.37
N HIS A 125 -1.30 -7.36 -6.47
CA HIS A 125 0.11 -7.75 -6.43
C HIS A 125 0.44 -8.32 -5.06
N SER A 126 0.98 -9.54 -5.05
CA SER A 126 1.46 -10.25 -3.87
C SER A 126 2.57 -11.23 -4.29
N PHE A 127 3.68 -11.24 -3.57
CA PHE A 127 4.75 -12.24 -3.70
C PHE A 127 4.56 -13.44 -2.77
N ASP A 128 3.72 -13.32 -1.73
CA ASP A 128 3.41 -14.41 -0.78
C ASP A 128 4.67 -15.05 -0.17
N LEU A 129 5.65 -14.24 0.24
CA LEU A 129 6.95 -14.71 0.75
C LEU A 129 6.99 -14.82 2.26
N THR A 130 6.31 -13.91 2.95
CA THR A 130 6.31 -13.82 4.41
C THR A 130 4.87 -13.78 4.91
N PRO A 131 4.31 -14.91 5.33
CA PRO A 131 3.04 -14.92 6.06
C PRO A 131 3.14 -13.95 7.24
N ALA A 132 2.12 -13.10 7.39
CA ALA A 132 2.07 -12.19 8.53
C ALA A 132 2.14 -12.99 9.84
N ALA A 133 2.89 -12.50 10.82
CA ALA A 133 3.23 -13.23 12.05
C ALA A 133 2.02 -13.64 12.93
N ASN A 134 0.80 -13.20 12.60
CA ASN A 134 -0.44 -13.72 13.18
C ASN A 134 -1.41 -14.09 12.06
N PRO A 135 -1.90 -15.33 11.98
CA PRO A 135 -2.92 -15.71 11.03
C PRO A 135 -4.30 -15.26 11.52
N PRO A 136 -5.11 -14.51 10.73
CA PRO A 136 -6.51 -14.88 10.63
C PRO A 136 -6.54 -16.24 9.93
N SER A 137 -7.26 -17.17 10.53
CA SER A 137 -7.34 -18.57 10.13
C SER A 137 -7.82 -18.75 8.68
N GLU A 138 -6.94 -18.67 7.68
CA GLU A 138 -7.29 -19.12 6.33
C GLU A 138 -6.05 -19.50 5.53
N ARG A 139 -5.96 -20.80 5.25
CA ARG A 139 -5.03 -21.41 4.30
C ARG A 139 -5.38 -20.93 2.88
N GLY A 140 -4.39 -20.51 2.10
CA GLY A 140 -4.57 -20.28 0.67
C GLY A 140 -3.26 -20.00 -0.04
N ALA A 141 -2.67 -21.06 -0.60
CA ALA A 141 -1.43 -21.03 -1.35
C ALA A 141 -1.51 -20.15 -2.62
N ALA A 142 -0.38 -19.49 -2.91
CA ALA A 142 -0.06 -18.76 -4.13
C ALA A 142 -0.49 -19.43 -5.46
N VAL A 143 -1.08 -18.63 -6.35
CA VAL A 143 -0.89 -18.71 -7.81
C VAL A 143 -0.83 -17.30 -8.39
N CYS A 144 0.23 -17.02 -9.14
CA CYS A 144 0.44 -15.84 -9.99
C CYS A 144 -0.82 -15.50 -10.81
N GLY A 145 -1.46 -14.37 -10.51
CA GLY A 145 -2.72 -13.94 -11.11
C GLY A 145 -2.55 -12.93 -12.24
N GLN A 146 -1.96 -13.33 -13.38
CA GLN A 146 -2.19 -12.61 -14.64
C GLN A 146 -3.61 -12.96 -15.14
N ARG A 147 -4.65 -12.36 -14.55
CA ARG A 147 -6.01 -12.44 -15.12
C ARG A 147 -6.40 -11.09 -15.73
N ARG A 148 -6.18 -10.97 -17.05
CA ARG A 148 -6.98 -10.06 -17.89
C ARG A 148 -8.44 -10.50 -17.75
N ARG A 149 -9.31 -9.67 -17.16
CA ARG A 149 -10.75 -9.78 -17.44
C ARG A 149 -11.02 -9.02 -18.73
N ALA A 150 -11.16 -9.77 -19.82
CA ALA A 150 -11.92 -9.31 -20.97
C ALA A 150 -13.38 -9.18 -20.51
N SER A 151 -13.96 -8.01 -20.76
CA SER A 151 -15.37 -7.74 -20.51
C SER A 151 -16.21 -8.58 -21.47
N LEU A 152 -16.91 -9.60 -20.96
CA LEU A 152 -17.96 -10.30 -21.70
C LEU A 152 -19.31 -9.82 -21.18
N ALA A 153 -19.81 -8.78 -21.82
CA ALA A 153 -21.23 -8.47 -21.84
C ALA A 153 -21.95 -9.55 -22.67
N GLY A 154 -23.04 -10.09 -22.13
CA GLY A 154 -24.08 -10.78 -22.90
C GLY A 154 -23.99 -12.30 -22.94
N LEU A 155 -24.54 -12.97 -21.91
CA LEU A 155 -25.16 -14.29 -22.07
C LEU A 155 -26.46 -14.34 -21.23
N PRO A 156 -27.59 -14.76 -21.82
CA PRO A 156 -28.90 -14.79 -21.14
C PRO A 156 -28.99 -15.95 -20.14
N ARG A 157 -29.71 -15.70 -19.03
CA ARG A 157 -30.00 -16.69 -17.98
C ARG A 157 -30.99 -17.74 -18.52
N PRO A 158 -30.74 -19.05 -18.36
CA PRO A 158 -31.75 -20.06 -18.67
C PRO A 158 -32.83 -20.10 -17.58
N VAL A 159 -34.08 -19.93 -18.00
CA VAL A 159 -35.29 -20.24 -17.24
C VAL A 159 -35.48 -21.75 -17.25
N SER A 160 -35.37 -22.41 -16.10
CA SER A 160 -35.81 -23.79 -15.91
C SER A 160 -36.75 -23.85 -14.72
N ALA A 161 -38.01 -23.50 -14.98
CA ALA A 161 -39.15 -23.83 -14.13
C ALA A 161 -40.04 -24.78 -14.93
N LEU A 162 -40.03 -26.07 -14.60
CA LEU A 162 -41.18 -27.00 -14.72
C LEU A 162 -40.75 -28.40 -14.26
N LEU A 163 -41.12 -28.80 -13.04
CA LEU A 163 -41.40 -30.21 -12.74
C LEU A 163 -42.56 -30.27 -11.73
N PRO A 164 -43.64 -31.02 -12.01
CA PRO A 164 -44.78 -31.17 -11.12
C PRO A 164 -44.46 -32.09 -9.93
N ARG A 165 -44.89 -31.70 -8.73
CA ARG A 165 -44.84 -32.52 -7.52
C ARG A 165 -45.92 -33.60 -7.58
N THR A 166 -45.55 -34.87 -7.44
CA THR A 166 -46.47 -35.98 -7.19
C THR A 166 -46.97 -35.96 -5.73
N PRO A 167 -48.24 -36.26 -5.45
CA PRO A 167 -48.77 -36.34 -4.07
C PRO A 167 -48.43 -37.69 -3.40
N PRO A 168 -48.39 -37.75 -2.06
CA PRO A 168 -48.11 -38.98 -1.32
C PRO A 168 -49.31 -39.92 -1.27
N THR A 169 -49.03 -41.21 -1.51
CA THR A 169 -49.95 -42.34 -1.34
C THR A 169 -50.26 -42.58 0.14
N THR A 170 -51.55 -42.69 0.46
CA THR A 170 -52.08 -43.14 1.74
C THR A 170 -52.03 -44.67 1.79
N THR A 171 -51.54 -45.26 2.88
CA THR A 171 -51.81 -46.66 3.21
C THR A 171 -52.24 -46.77 4.66
N ALA A 172 -53.38 -47.45 4.81
CA ALA A 172 -54.11 -47.99 5.95
C ALA A 172 -53.43 -48.00 7.33
#